data_AF-A0A847LQX5-F1
#
_entry.id   AF-A0A847LQX5-F1
#
_cell.length_a   1.000
_cell.length_b   1.000
_cell.length_c   1.000
_cell.angle_alpha   90.00
_cell.angle_beta   90.00
_cell.angle_gamma   90.00
#
_symmetry.space_group_name_H-M   'P 1'
#
loop_
_entity.id
_entity.type
_entity.pdbx_description
1 polymer ?
#
loop_
_entity_poly.entity_id
_entity_poly.type
_entity_poly.pdbx_seq_one_letter_code
_entity_poly.pdbx_strand_id
1 'polypeptide(L)'
;MNKLNTFVLGIYQVALIVRDTLEYAVIRESYSLEAYEQRKKALEMLLEENAPLQTFIKNNGEKAQEILVNIQRFQENIYGEQSTIVSKTSNGLKVDHNQHVQIYEQVIGIYQTLLDILFGYMNYAKENGLADDEVIELFKLDERVFRLYAHIALVHDLMRNFTEFNKIVRENNGKTDPLSNFVVEDMKKLNGFVMFQKQHNRIIDVEYKEITDEVYAFIENMEGKRALPEGKSFPDIHRELSDKLIEELSKTEPKWKEQFQQITRRMVGNQKSNLA
;
A
#
# COMPACT_ATOMS: atom_id res chain seq x y z
N MET A 1 -19.47 -18.79 -9.50
CA MET A 1 -18.06 -18.58 -9.09
C MET A 1 -17.58 -19.81 -8.33
N ASN A 2 -16.35 -20.30 -8.54
CA ASN A 2 -15.90 -21.56 -7.93
C ASN A 2 -15.44 -21.36 -6.46
N LYS A 3 -15.24 -22.47 -5.74
CA LYS A 3 -14.81 -22.46 -4.32
C LYS A 3 -13.42 -21.81 -4.14
N LEU A 4 -12.51 -22.04 -5.08
CA LEU A 4 -11.17 -21.46 -5.07
C LEU A 4 -11.22 -19.93 -5.10
N ASN A 5 -12.00 -19.35 -6.01
CA ASN A 5 -12.15 -17.90 -6.13
C ASN A 5 -12.78 -17.29 -4.86
N THR A 6 -13.74 -17.99 -4.24
CA THR A 6 -14.34 -17.52 -2.98
C THR A 6 -13.32 -17.51 -1.85
N PHE A 7 -12.49 -18.54 -1.77
CA PHE A 7 -11.40 -18.63 -0.79
C PHE A 7 -10.37 -17.51 -1.00
N VAL A 8 -9.91 -17.33 -2.24
CA VAL A 8 -8.90 -16.32 -2.61
C VAL A 8 -9.43 -14.90 -2.37
N LEU A 9 -10.71 -14.64 -2.64
CA LEU A 9 -11.33 -13.34 -2.36
C LEU A 9 -11.41 -13.01 -0.86
N GLY A 10 -11.46 -14.02 0.01
CA GLY A 10 -11.35 -13.78 1.46
C GLY A 10 -9.95 -13.35 1.89
N ILE A 11 -8.89 -13.92 1.29
CA ILE A 11 -7.51 -13.43 1.49
C ILE A 11 -7.36 -12.02 0.93
N TYR A 12 -7.96 -11.76 -0.23
CA TYR A 12 -7.94 -10.45 -0.86
C TYR A 12 -8.55 -9.34 0.00
N GLN A 13 -9.60 -9.63 0.79
CA GLN A 13 -10.17 -8.64 1.72
C GLN A 13 -9.16 -8.18 2.79
N VAL A 14 -8.25 -9.07 3.23
CA VAL A 14 -7.15 -8.65 4.12
C VAL A 14 -6.20 -7.72 3.39
N ALA A 15 -5.86 -8.04 2.13
CA ALA A 15 -4.99 -7.19 1.31
C ALA A 15 -5.59 -5.78 1.10
N LEU A 16 -6.90 -5.69 0.92
CA LEU A 16 -7.61 -4.41 0.82
C LEU A 16 -7.51 -3.59 2.11
N ILE A 17 -7.72 -4.20 3.28
CA ILE A 17 -7.59 -3.49 4.56
C ILE A 17 -6.15 -2.99 4.75
N VAL A 18 -5.16 -3.83 4.42
CA VAL A 18 -3.74 -3.46 4.51
C VAL A 18 -3.40 -2.32 3.56
N ARG A 19 -3.82 -2.40 2.28
CA ARG A 19 -3.65 -1.34 1.27
C ARG A 19 -4.26 -0.03 1.74
N ASP A 20 -5.51 -0.08 2.19
CA ASP A 20 -6.29 1.10 2.55
C ASP A 20 -5.71 1.84 3.77
N THR A 21 -4.95 1.16 4.63
CA THR A 21 -4.18 1.80 5.71
C THR A 21 -3.15 2.82 5.20
N LEU A 22 -2.73 2.77 3.93
CA LEU A 22 -1.89 3.84 3.34
C LEU A 22 -2.56 5.21 3.38
N GLU A 23 -3.89 5.29 3.52
CA GLU A 23 -4.57 6.58 3.65
C GLU A 23 -4.05 7.41 4.83
N TYR A 24 -3.59 6.76 5.90
CA TYR A 24 -3.04 7.43 7.09
C TYR A 24 -1.65 8.01 6.84
N ALA A 25 -0.96 7.59 5.77
CA ALA A 25 0.28 8.23 5.34
C ALA A 25 0.05 9.47 4.45
N VAL A 26 -1.21 9.81 4.15
CA VAL A 26 -1.58 11.03 3.43
C VAL A 26 -2.13 12.03 4.43
N ILE A 27 -1.50 13.21 4.55
CA ILE A 27 -1.95 14.27 5.46
C ILE A 27 -3.33 14.78 5.02
N ARG A 28 -4.29 14.75 5.94
CA ARG A 28 -5.67 15.23 5.74
C ARG A 28 -6.15 15.99 6.97
N GLU A 29 -7.14 16.86 6.78
CA GLU A 29 -7.76 17.59 7.88
C GLU A 29 -8.47 16.65 8.88
N SER A 30 -9.01 15.54 8.38
CA SER A 30 -9.70 14.55 9.20
C SER A 30 -9.64 13.15 8.59
N TYR A 31 -9.79 12.14 9.43
CA TYR A 31 -9.89 10.73 9.04
C TYR A 31 -11.20 10.14 9.56
N SER A 32 -11.78 9.22 8.78
CA SER A 32 -13.06 8.60 9.13
C SER A 32 -12.90 7.57 10.26
N LEU A 33 -13.45 7.90 11.43
CA LEU A 33 -13.55 6.96 12.55
C LEU A 33 -14.36 5.73 12.17
N GLU A 34 -15.45 5.92 11.41
CA GLU A 34 -16.29 4.81 10.94
C GLU A 34 -15.49 3.84 10.07
N ALA A 35 -14.74 4.34 9.09
CA ALA A 35 -13.93 3.49 8.22
C ALA A 35 -12.86 2.73 9.01
N TYR A 36 -12.24 3.38 10.00
CA TYR A 36 -11.29 2.74 10.91
C TYR A 36 -11.91 1.61 11.72
N GLU A 37 -13.07 1.81 12.37
CA GLU A 37 -13.74 0.74 13.13
C GLU A 37 -14.18 -0.41 12.22
N GLN A 38 -14.70 -0.09 11.03
CA GLN A 38 -15.11 -1.09 10.06
C GLN A 38 -13.93 -1.96 9.62
N ARG A 39 -12.79 -1.34 9.30
CA ARG A 39 -11.56 -2.07 8.93
C ARG A 39 -11.01 -2.89 10.10
N LYS A 40 -10.97 -2.32 11.31
CA LYS A 40 -10.56 -3.04 12.53
C LYS A 40 -11.39 -4.30 12.73
N LYS A 41 -12.71 -4.16 12.75
CA LYS A 41 -13.63 -5.29 12.96
C LYS A 41 -13.56 -6.31 11.83
N ALA A 42 -13.49 -5.86 10.59
CA ALA A 42 -13.35 -6.76 9.44
C ALA A 42 -12.04 -7.55 9.52
N LEU A 43 -10.94 -6.91 9.91
CA LEU A 43 -9.65 -7.58 10.07
C LEU A 43 -9.70 -8.64 11.18
N GLU A 44 -10.31 -8.33 12.33
CA GLU A 44 -10.54 -9.31 13.40
C GLU A 44 -11.25 -10.57 12.89
N MET A 45 -12.35 -10.39 12.15
CA MET A 45 -13.11 -11.50 11.58
C MET A 45 -12.31 -12.29 10.53
N LEU A 46 -11.53 -11.60 9.68
CA LEU A 46 -10.74 -12.22 8.61
C LEU A 46 -9.50 -12.96 9.13
N LEU A 47 -9.17 -12.84 10.42
CA LEU A 47 -8.07 -13.53 11.09
C LEU A 47 -8.52 -14.63 12.05
N GLU A 48 -9.83 -14.92 12.13
CA GLU A 48 -10.36 -16.04 12.90
C GLU A 48 -9.93 -17.40 12.35
N GLU A 49 -9.93 -18.43 13.21
CA GLU A 49 -9.33 -19.74 12.97
C GLU A 49 -9.79 -20.47 11.68
N ASN A 50 -10.98 -20.14 11.17
CA ASN A 50 -11.58 -20.72 9.96
C ASN A 50 -11.64 -19.75 8.77
N ALA A 51 -11.07 -18.55 8.91
CA ALA A 51 -10.99 -17.60 7.82
C ALA A 51 -10.03 -18.11 6.72
N PRO A 52 -10.20 -17.67 5.45
CA PRO A 52 -9.39 -18.17 4.34
C PRO A 52 -7.88 -18.00 4.55
N LEU A 53 -7.43 -16.86 5.10
CA LEU A 53 -6.01 -16.64 5.35
C LEU A 53 -5.45 -17.58 6.42
N GLN A 54 -6.16 -17.78 7.54
CA GLN A 54 -5.75 -18.74 8.58
C GLN A 54 -5.70 -20.17 8.05
N THR A 55 -6.68 -20.55 7.22
CA THR A 55 -6.70 -21.85 6.56
C THR A 55 -5.51 -22.01 5.62
N PHE A 56 -5.16 -20.98 4.84
CA PHE A 56 -3.93 -20.97 4.03
C PHE A 56 -2.70 -21.19 4.90
N ILE A 57 -2.57 -20.46 5.99
CA ILE A 57 -1.41 -20.52 6.88
C ILE A 57 -1.25 -21.91 7.51
N LYS A 58 -2.34 -22.51 8.01
CA LYS A 58 -2.36 -23.88 8.54
C LYS A 58 -1.86 -24.90 7.53
N ASN A 59 -2.20 -24.72 6.26
CA ASN A 59 -1.84 -25.65 5.19
C ASN A 59 -0.41 -25.46 4.63
N ASN A 60 0.29 -24.38 4.98
CA ASN A 60 1.60 -24.02 4.41
C ASN A 60 2.76 -24.00 5.42
N GLY A 61 2.53 -24.49 6.64
CA GLY A 61 3.59 -24.77 7.62
C GLY A 61 4.21 -23.54 8.30
N GLU A 62 5.38 -23.72 8.91
CA GLU A 62 5.99 -22.77 9.87
C GLU A 62 6.31 -21.41 9.25
N LYS A 63 6.81 -21.36 8.01
CA LYS A 63 7.07 -20.08 7.32
C LYS A 63 5.82 -19.25 7.07
N ALA A 64 4.66 -19.89 6.95
CA ALA A 64 3.39 -19.17 6.78
C ALA A 64 2.90 -18.56 8.10
N GLN A 65 3.37 -19.04 9.26
CA GLN A 65 3.01 -18.47 10.57
C GLN A 65 3.60 -17.06 10.77
N GLU A 66 4.78 -16.79 10.20
CA GLU A 66 5.37 -15.44 10.22
C GLU A 66 4.46 -14.40 9.58
N ILE A 67 3.67 -14.81 8.56
CA ILE A 67 2.68 -13.94 7.90
C ILE A 67 1.59 -13.54 8.90
N LEU A 68 1.06 -14.50 9.68
CA LEU A 68 0.05 -14.22 10.70
C LEU A 68 0.60 -13.27 11.77
N VAL A 69 1.81 -13.54 12.26
CA VAL A 69 2.47 -12.71 13.29
C VAL A 69 2.65 -11.27 12.78
N ASN A 70 3.07 -11.09 11.53
CA ASN A 70 3.23 -9.76 10.95
C ASN A 70 1.90 -9.03 10.81
N ILE A 71 0.83 -9.73 10.42
CA ILE A 71 -0.50 -9.12 10.30
C ILE A 71 -1.12 -8.81 11.67
N GLN A 72 -0.93 -9.66 12.68
CA GLN A 72 -1.37 -9.39 14.05
C GLN A 72 -0.63 -8.19 14.65
N ARG A 73 0.69 -8.10 14.43
CA ARG A 73 1.48 -6.93 14.82
C ARG A 73 0.98 -5.67 14.12
N PHE A 74 0.68 -5.75 12.83
CA PHE A 74 0.07 -4.65 12.08
C PHE A 74 -1.29 -4.24 12.66
N GLN A 75 -2.14 -5.20 13.00
CA GLN A 75 -3.42 -4.94 13.64
C GLN A 75 -3.24 -4.23 14.98
N GLU A 76 -2.30 -4.66 15.81
CA GLU A 76 -2.01 -4.03 17.10
C GLU A 76 -1.44 -2.61 16.92
N ASN A 77 -0.47 -2.45 16.03
CA ASN A 77 0.21 -1.18 15.82
C ASN A 77 -0.69 -0.11 15.19
N ILE A 78 -1.63 -0.48 14.33
CA ILE A 78 -2.48 0.47 13.61
C ILE A 78 -3.89 0.55 14.21
N TYR A 79 -4.48 -0.60 14.54
CA TYR A 79 -5.89 -0.71 14.95
C TYR A 79 -6.05 -1.01 16.46
N GLY A 80 -4.94 -1.21 17.18
CA GLY A 80 -4.92 -1.49 18.61
C GLY A 80 -5.34 -0.28 19.46
N GLU A 81 -5.83 -0.55 20.66
CA GLU A 81 -6.27 0.51 21.58
C GLU A 81 -5.13 1.40 22.07
N GLN A 82 -3.90 0.86 22.10
CA GLN A 82 -2.68 1.54 22.51
C GLN A 82 -1.83 2.01 21.32
N SER A 83 -2.40 2.03 20.10
CA SER A 83 -1.68 2.51 18.93
C SER A 83 -1.27 3.97 19.13
N THR A 84 0.04 4.24 18.95
CA THR A 84 0.59 5.60 18.90
C THR A 84 0.56 6.16 17.47
N ILE A 85 0.36 5.30 16.46
CA ILE A 85 0.34 5.68 15.04
C ILE A 85 -1.02 6.28 14.67
N VAL A 86 -2.10 5.56 15.00
CA VAL A 86 -3.48 6.01 14.78
C VAL A 86 -4.24 5.87 16.09
N SER A 87 -4.66 6.99 16.66
CA SER A 87 -5.29 7.03 17.98
C SER A 87 -6.69 7.65 17.90
N LYS A 88 -7.62 7.08 18.67
CA LYS A 88 -8.96 7.66 18.84
C LYS A 88 -8.87 8.85 19.78
N THR A 89 -9.54 9.94 19.42
CA THR A 89 -9.69 11.15 20.23
C THR A 89 -11.17 11.49 20.39
N SER A 90 -11.51 12.47 21.22
CA SER A 90 -12.89 12.93 21.38
C SER A 90 -13.53 13.44 20.08
N ASN A 91 -12.70 13.87 19.12
CA ASN A 91 -13.14 14.56 17.89
C ASN A 91 -12.89 13.72 16.63
N GLY A 92 -12.60 12.42 16.76
CA GLY A 92 -12.30 11.52 15.65
C GLY A 92 -10.93 10.87 15.79
N LEU A 93 -10.26 10.62 14.67
CA LEU A 93 -8.94 9.98 14.65
C LEU A 93 -7.82 11.00 14.55
N LYS A 94 -6.74 10.74 15.29
CA LYS A 94 -5.46 11.44 15.16
C LYS A 94 -4.42 10.48 14.62
N VAL A 95 -3.70 10.90 13.58
CA VAL A 95 -2.55 10.18 13.03
C VAL A 95 -1.26 10.90 13.44
N ASP A 96 -0.25 10.15 13.87
CA ASP A 96 1.10 10.69 14.08
C ASP A 96 1.90 10.66 12.77
N HIS A 97 2.01 11.84 12.15
CA HIS A 97 2.68 11.99 10.86
C HIS A 97 4.21 11.79 10.89
N ASN A 98 4.80 11.70 12.09
CA ASN A 98 6.20 11.33 12.26
C ASN A 98 6.41 9.80 12.18
N GLN A 99 5.34 9.01 12.19
CA GLN A 99 5.40 7.55 12.15
C GLN A 99 4.99 6.96 10.79
N HIS A 100 4.94 7.77 9.73
CA HIS A 100 4.64 7.29 8.37
C HIS A 100 5.57 6.15 7.92
N VAL A 101 6.87 6.21 8.27
CA VAL A 101 7.82 5.14 7.98
C VAL A 101 7.35 3.78 8.52
N GLN A 102 6.77 3.75 9.72
CA GLN A 102 6.25 2.51 10.30
C GLN A 102 4.99 2.01 9.59
N ILE A 103 4.17 2.93 9.05
CA ILE A 103 3.03 2.57 8.20
C ILE A 103 3.55 1.89 6.93
N TYR A 104 4.51 2.51 6.22
CA TYR A 104 5.05 1.95 4.99
C TYR A 104 5.72 0.59 5.20
N GLU A 105 6.52 0.44 6.26
CA GLU A 105 7.22 -0.79 6.58
C GLU A 105 6.25 -1.98 6.71
N GLN A 106 5.14 -1.77 7.42
CA GLN A 106 4.15 -2.81 7.63
C GLN A 106 3.28 -3.01 6.38
N VAL A 107 2.74 -1.93 5.82
CA VAL A 107 1.76 -2.01 4.73
C VAL A 107 2.41 -2.54 3.45
N ILE A 108 3.57 -2.03 3.05
CA ILE A 108 4.17 -2.41 1.76
C ILE A 108 4.61 -3.88 1.77
N GLY A 109 5.24 -4.33 2.85
CA GLY A 109 5.69 -5.72 2.99
C GLY A 109 4.53 -6.71 3.10
N ILE A 110 3.54 -6.42 3.95
CA ILE A 110 2.38 -7.30 4.13
C ILE A 110 1.54 -7.36 2.85
N TYR A 111 1.26 -6.21 2.23
CA TYR A 111 0.49 -6.18 0.99
C TYR A 111 1.18 -6.98 -0.12
N GLN A 112 2.50 -6.82 -0.30
CA GLN A 112 3.25 -7.61 -1.27
C GLN A 112 3.13 -9.12 -1.00
N THR A 113 3.27 -9.53 0.27
CA THR A 113 3.16 -10.94 0.67
C THR A 113 1.78 -11.49 0.34
N LEU A 114 0.72 -10.75 0.65
CA LEU A 114 -0.64 -11.15 0.32
C LEU A 114 -0.85 -11.21 -1.20
N LEU A 115 -0.33 -10.24 -1.95
CA LEU A 115 -0.40 -10.21 -3.41
C LEU A 115 0.31 -11.43 -4.03
N ASP A 116 1.46 -11.82 -3.50
CA ASP A 116 2.20 -13.01 -3.95
C ASP A 116 1.40 -14.30 -3.72
N ILE A 117 0.68 -14.40 -2.58
CA ILE A 117 -0.25 -15.50 -2.32
C ILE A 117 -1.39 -15.51 -3.34
N LEU A 118 -2.02 -14.36 -3.60
CA LEU A 118 -3.12 -14.24 -4.55
C LEU A 118 -2.70 -14.68 -5.96
N PHE A 119 -1.54 -14.21 -6.44
CA PHE A 119 -1.01 -14.62 -7.75
C PHE A 119 -0.55 -16.08 -7.79
N GLY A 120 -0.04 -16.62 -6.67
CA GLY A 120 0.24 -18.05 -6.54
C GLY A 120 -1.01 -18.89 -6.79
N TYR A 121 -2.14 -18.49 -6.20
CA TYR A 121 -3.42 -19.14 -6.44
C TYR A 121 -3.94 -18.96 -7.87
N MET A 122 -3.73 -17.80 -8.50
CA MET A 122 -4.10 -17.60 -9.90
C MET A 122 -3.32 -18.51 -10.84
N ASN A 123 -2.03 -18.70 -10.60
CA ASN A 123 -1.20 -19.61 -11.39
C ASN A 123 -1.68 -21.05 -11.24
N TYR A 124 -1.92 -21.49 -9.99
CA TYR A 124 -2.54 -22.80 -9.73
C TYR A 124 -3.88 -22.95 -10.45
N ALA A 125 -4.75 -21.93 -10.41
CA ALA A 125 -6.05 -21.95 -11.08
C ALA A 125 -5.90 -22.11 -12.60
N LYS A 126 -4.93 -21.43 -13.22
CA LYS A 126 -4.65 -21.57 -14.67
C LYS A 126 -4.17 -22.97 -15.03
N GLU A 127 -3.21 -23.51 -14.28
CA GLU A 127 -2.63 -24.83 -14.53
C GLU A 127 -3.68 -25.95 -14.41
N ASN A 128 -4.73 -25.73 -13.61
CA ASN A 128 -5.79 -26.71 -13.35
C ASN A 128 -7.10 -26.42 -14.09
N GLY A 129 -7.14 -25.45 -15.02
CA GLY A 129 -8.36 -25.11 -15.77
C GLY A 129 -9.49 -24.51 -14.91
N LEU A 130 -9.15 -23.90 -13.77
CA LEU A 130 -10.06 -23.26 -12.81
C LEU A 130 -9.99 -21.72 -12.85
N ALA A 131 -9.22 -21.16 -13.78
CA ALA A 131 -8.99 -19.72 -13.91
C ALA A 131 -10.30 -18.94 -14.16
N ASP A 132 -10.35 -17.74 -13.59
CA ASP A 132 -11.46 -16.80 -13.72
C ASP A 132 -10.88 -15.44 -14.06
N ASP A 133 -10.84 -15.11 -15.35
CA ASP A 133 -10.12 -13.95 -15.87
C ASP A 133 -10.57 -12.63 -15.25
N GLU A 134 -11.82 -12.53 -14.81
CA GLU A 134 -12.33 -11.37 -14.07
C GLU A 134 -11.62 -11.19 -12.73
N VAL A 135 -11.38 -12.28 -11.99
CA VAL A 135 -10.66 -12.23 -10.69
C VAL A 135 -9.18 -11.93 -10.90
N ILE A 136 -8.61 -12.46 -11.99
CA ILE A 136 -7.23 -12.19 -12.39
C ILE A 136 -7.05 -10.70 -12.69
N GLU A 137 -7.99 -10.11 -13.43
CA GLU A 137 -7.97 -8.69 -13.77
C GLU A 137 -8.16 -7.80 -12.53
N LEU A 138 -9.03 -8.20 -11.60
CA LEU A 138 -9.19 -7.50 -10.33
C LEU A 138 -7.87 -7.32 -9.58
N PHE A 139 -7.07 -8.39 -9.46
CA PHE A 139 -5.81 -8.32 -8.71
C PHE A 139 -4.72 -7.55 -9.46
N LYS A 140 -4.72 -7.56 -10.79
CA LYS A 140 -3.81 -6.70 -11.58
C LYS A 140 -4.15 -5.22 -11.41
N LEU A 141 -5.43 -4.88 -11.49
CA LEU A 141 -5.90 -3.50 -11.27
C LEU A 141 -5.61 -3.06 -9.85
N ASP A 142 -5.82 -3.94 -8.86
CA ASP A 142 -5.52 -3.68 -7.46
C ASP A 142 -4.04 -3.41 -7.22
N GLU A 143 -3.14 -4.23 -7.81
CA GLU A 143 -1.70 -3.99 -7.73
C GLU A 143 -1.37 -2.60 -8.27
N ARG A 144 -1.88 -2.22 -9.44
CA ARG A 144 -1.65 -0.89 -10.02
C ARG A 144 -2.15 0.22 -9.11
N VAL A 145 -3.35 0.10 -8.56
CA VAL A 145 -3.90 1.06 -7.58
C VAL A 145 -2.99 1.18 -6.37
N PHE A 146 -2.60 0.07 -5.74
CA PHE A 146 -1.72 0.08 -4.57
C PHE A 146 -0.38 0.75 -4.87
N ARG A 147 0.27 0.40 -5.98
CA ARG A 147 1.58 0.96 -6.34
C ARG A 147 1.51 2.46 -6.56
N LEU A 148 0.49 2.94 -7.27
CA LEU A 148 0.28 4.36 -7.52
C LEU A 148 0.04 5.12 -6.20
N TYR A 149 -0.85 4.61 -5.34
CA TYR A 149 -1.08 5.20 -4.02
C TYR A 149 0.18 5.25 -3.18
N ALA A 150 0.94 4.16 -3.14
CA ALA A 150 2.17 4.09 -2.37
C ALA A 150 3.23 5.05 -2.94
N HIS A 151 3.38 5.16 -4.26
CA HIS A 151 4.27 6.14 -4.88
C HIS A 151 3.87 7.59 -4.58
N ILE A 152 2.58 7.93 -4.64
CA ILE A 152 2.09 9.28 -4.28
C ILE A 152 2.50 9.61 -2.84
N ALA A 153 2.21 8.71 -1.90
CA ALA A 153 2.51 8.94 -0.49
C ALA A 153 4.02 9.06 -0.25
N LEU A 154 4.82 8.15 -0.82
CA LEU A 154 6.28 8.14 -0.66
C LEU A 154 6.94 9.38 -1.30
N VAL A 155 6.50 9.83 -2.47
CA VAL A 155 7.02 11.03 -3.14
C VAL A 155 6.78 12.27 -2.30
N HIS A 156 5.59 12.40 -1.71
CA HIS A 156 5.26 13.51 -0.81
C HIS A 156 6.14 13.51 0.45
N ASP A 157 6.30 12.36 1.10
CA ASP A 157 7.13 12.26 2.30
C ASP A 157 8.63 12.44 2.01
N LEU A 158 9.11 11.97 0.86
CA LEU A 158 10.48 12.23 0.39
C LEU A 158 10.72 13.74 0.23
N MET A 159 9.79 14.45 -0.41
CA MET A 159 9.91 15.90 -0.60
C MET A 159 9.83 16.66 0.72
N ARG A 160 8.96 16.22 1.64
CA ARG A 160 8.86 16.79 3.00
C ARG A 160 10.18 16.66 3.74
N ASN A 161 10.73 15.44 3.81
CA ASN A 161 11.97 15.16 4.51
C ASN A 161 13.16 15.86 3.84
N PHE A 162 13.21 15.90 2.51
CA PHE A 162 14.24 16.65 1.78
C PHE A 162 14.20 18.15 2.08
N THR A 163 13.01 18.74 2.15
CA THR A 163 12.83 20.15 2.51
C THR A 163 13.25 20.41 3.95
N GLU A 164 12.89 19.52 4.88
CA GLU A 164 13.29 19.59 6.28
C GLU A 164 14.81 19.49 6.46
N PHE A 165 15.45 18.52 5.79
CA PHE A 165 16.90 18.37 5.79
C PHE A 165 17.60 19.65 5.32
N ASN A 166 17.18 20.20 4.17
CA ASN A 166 17.76 21.43 3.63
C ASN A 166 17.57 22.63 4.57
N LYS A 167 16.41 22.70 5.25
CA LYS A 167 16.14 23.74 6.26
C LYS A 167 17.13 23.62 7.44
N ILE A 168 17.26 22.43 8.03
CA ILE A 168 18.15 22.17 9.18
C ILE A 168 19.60 22.49 8.80
N VAL A 169 20.08 22.01 7.66
CA VAL A 169 21.46 22.25 7.20
C VAL A 169 21.71 23.74 6.98
N ARG A 170 20.75 24.48 6.41
CA ARG A 170 20.86 25.93 6.25
C ARG A 170 20.92 26.66 7.58
N GLU A 171 20.08 26.27 8.55
CA GLU A 171 20.07 26.83 9.91
C GLU A 171 21.37 26.52 10.66
N ASN A 172 22.02 25.39 10.34
CA ASN A 172 23.31 24.97 10.89
C ASN A 172 24.53 25.42 10.05
N ASN A 173 24.40 26.46 9.22
CA ASN A 173 25.48 27.02 8.40
C ASN A 173 26.18 25.98 7.50
N GLY A 174 25.41 25.07 6.90
CA GLY A 174 25.91 24.03 6.02
C GLY A 174 26.46 22.79 6.73
N LYS A 175 26.37 22.72 8.07
CA LYS A 175 26.83 21.56 8.85
C LYS A 175 25.68 20.60 9.14
N THR A 176 25.98 19.32 9.08
CA THR A 176 25.10 18.25 9.55
C THR A 176 25.18 18.13 11.07
N ASP A 177 24.05 17.85 11.70
CA ASP A 177 23.87 17.56 13.12
C ASP A 177 23.06 16.25 13.31
N PRO A 178 22.84 15.79 14.56
CA PRO A 178 22.05 14.58 14.81
C PRO A 178 20.63 14.61 14.20
N LEU A 179 19.99 15.79 14.15
CA LEU A 179 18.63 15.93 13.60
C LEU A 179 18.62 15.74 12.08
N SER A 180 19.55 16.38 11.36
CA SER A 180 19.70 16.19 9.91
C SER A 180 20.07 14.75 9.55
N ASN A 181 20.86 14.06 10.39
CA ASN A 181 21.18 12.65 10.19
C ASN A 181 19.94 11.76 10.35
N PHE A 182 19.08 12.04 11.32
CA PHE A 182 17.82 11.31 11.51
C PHE A 182 16.92 11.44 10.26
N VAL A 183 16.77 12.65 9.72
CA VAL A 183 16.00 12.89 8.48
C VAL A 183 16.58 12.13 7.29
N VAL A 184 17.92 12.07 7.17
CA VAL A 184 18.60 11.28 6.13
C VAL A 184 18.31 9.79 6.26
N GLU A 185 18.31 9.23 7.48
CA GLU A 185 17.97 7.81 7.69
C GLU A 185 16.51 7.51 7.30
N ASP A 186 15.57 8.42 7.60
CA ASP A 186 14.20 8.27 7.13
C ASP A 186 14.09 8.35 5.61
N MET A 187 14.78 9.28 4.95
CA MET A 187 14.84 9.34 3.49
C MET A 187 15.41 8.05 2.87
N LYS A 188 16.43 7.44 3.48
CA LYS A 188 16.97 6.15 3.02
C LYS A 188 15.93 5.04 3.10
N LYS A 189 15.14 4.99 4.18
CA LYS A 189 14.05 4.01 4.31
C LYS A 189 12.96 4.24 3.26
N LEU A 190 12.55 5.49 3.03
CA LEU A 190 11.59 5.86 1.99
C LEU A 190 12.07 5.45 0.59
N ASN A 191 13.34 5.72 0.27
CA ASN A 191 13.96 5.24 -0.98
C ASN A 191 13.96 3.70 -1.04
N GLY A 192 14.27 3.03 0.07
CA GLY A 192 14.18 1.57 0.18
C GLY A 192 12.80 1.01 -0.19
N PHE A 193 11.72 1.65 0.27
CA PHE A 193 10.36 1.27 -0.10
C PHE A 193 10.06 1.50 -1.59
N VAL A 194 10.53 2.60 -2.16
CA VAL A 194 10.41 2.87 -3.60
C VAL A 194 11.14 1.80 -4.42
N MET A 195 12.35 1.43 -4.02
CA MET A 195 13.12 0.36 -4.66
C MET A 195 12.47 -1.02 -4.50
N PHE A 196 11.89 -1.31 -3.34
CA PHE A 196 11.12 -2.53 -3.12
C PHE A 196 9.94 -2.62 -4.09
N GLN A 197 9.18 -1.53 -4.25
CA GLN A 197 8.11 -1.48 -5.23
C GLN A 197 8.61 -1.71 -6.67
N LYS A 198 9.79 -1.18 -7.03
CA LYS A 198 10.44 -1.46 -8.33
C LYS A 198 10.65 -2.94 -8.58
N GLN A 199 11.19 -3.62 -7.58
CA GLN A 199 11.68 -4.99 -7.70
C GLN A 199 10.53 -6.00 -7.74
N HIS A 200 9.44 -5.70 -7.05
CA HIS A 200 8.36 -6.67 -6.82
C HIS A 200 7.09 -6.43 -7.64
N ASN A 201 7.00 -5.36 -8.45
CA ASN A 201 5.82 -5.13 -9.27
C ASN A 201 5.78 -6.05 -10.51
N ARG A 202 4.57 -6.48 -10.89
CA ARG A 202 4.31 -7.31 -12.08
C ARG A 202 3.80 -6.52 -13.28
N ILE A 203 3.64 -5.21 -13.12
CA ILE A 203 3.13 -4.30 -14.15
C ILE A 203 4.23 -4.10 -15.20
N ILE A 204 3.90 -4.17 -16.49
CA ILE A 204 4.90 -4.11 -17.57
C ILE A 204 4.57 -3.11 -18.67
N ASP A 205 3.41 -2.44 -18.61
CA ASP A 205 3.04 -1.45 -19.62
C ASP A 205 3.87 -0.18 -19.51
N VAL A 206 4.01 0.49 -20.65
CA VAL A 206 4.87 1.65 -20.84
C VAL A 206 4.46 2.82 -19.95
N GLU A 207 3.15 3.14 -19.89
CA GLU A 207 2.63 4.28 -19.13
C GLU A 207 3.01 4.18 -17.64
N TYR A 208 2.82 3.01 -17.02
CA TYR A 208 3.25 2.80 -15.64
C TYR A 208 4.77 2.87 -15.48
N LYS A 209 5.54 2.27 -16.40
CA LYS A 209 7.01 2.24 -16.30
C LYS A 209 7.64 3.61 -16.41
N GLU A 210 7.17 4.45 -17.33
CA GLU A 210 7.62 5.82 -17.49
C GLU A 210 7.41 6.63 -16.20
N ILE A 211 6.23 6.53 -15.58
CA ILE A 211 5.95 7.20 -14.31
C ILE A 211 6.90 6.70 -13.21
N THR A 212 7.14 5.39 -13.11
CA THR A 212 8.09 4.87 -12.11
C THR A 212 9.52 5.32 -12.35
N ASP A 213 9.94 5.46 -13.61
CA ASP A 213 11.26 5.98 -13.96
C ASP A 213 11.43 7.45 -13.54
N GLU A 214 10.36 8.24 -13.61
CA GLU A 214 10.34 9.60 -13.08
C GLU A 214 10.41 9.64 -11.55
N VAL A 215 9.78 8.69 -10.84
CA VAL A 215 9.95 8.55 -9.39
C VAL A 215 11.41 8.28 -9.03
N TYR A 216 12.11 7.38 -9.74
CA TYR A 216 13.54 7.14 -9.49
C TYR A 216 14.39 8.36 -9.85
N ALA A 217 14.08 9.03 -10.96
CA ALA A 217 14.77 10.26 -11.35
C ALA A 217 14.69 11.32 -10.25
N PHE A 218 13.51 11.50 -9.65
CA PHE A 218 13.27 12.44 -8.56
C PHE A 218 14.15 12.15 -7.33
N ILE A 219 14.30 10.87 -6.96
CA ILE A 219 15.20 10.45 -5.88
C ILE A 219 16.66 10.73 -6.25
N GLU A 220 17.09 10.37 -7.46
CA GLU A 220 18.45 10.63 -7.92
C GLU A 220 18.76 12.14 -7.98
N ASN A 221 17.76 12.97 -8.26
CA ASN A 221 17.89 14.43 -8.18
C ASN A 221 18.18 14.87 -6.74
N MET A 222 17.44 14.36 -5.75
CA MET A 222 17.65 14.69 -4.33
C MET A 222 19.02 14.22 -3.82
N GLU A 223 19.50 13.07 -4.31
CA GLU A 223 20.81 12.52 -3.96
C GLU A 223 21.97 13.20 -4.69
N GLY A 224 21.69 14.15 -5.61
CA GLY A 224 22.71 14.80 -6.44
C GLY A 224 23.35 13.89 -7.49
N LYS A 225 22.77 12.71 -7.75
CA LYS A 225 23.21 11.75 -8.77
C LYS A 225 22.70 12.11 -10.17
N ARG A 226 21.64 12.94 -10.24
CA ARG A 226 21.05 13.44 -11.49
C ARG A 226 20.85 14.95 -11.38
N ALA A 227 21.25 15.69 -12.42
CA ALA A 227 20.96 17.12 -12.49
C ALA A 227 19.44 17.37 -12.66
N LEU A 228 18.94 18.46 -12.08
CA LEU A 228 17.57 18.90 -12.35
C LEU A 228 17.44 19.27 -13.84
N PRO A 229 16.27 19.06 -14.46
CA PRO A 229 15.99 19.58 -15.79
C PRO A 229 16.18 21.10 -15.81
N GLU A 230 16.62 21.62 -16.97
CA GLU A 230 16.91 23.04 -17.13
C GLU A 230 15.69 23.90 -16.77
N GLY A 231 15.93 24.91 -15.92
CA GLY A 231 14.89 25.84 -15.46
C GLY A 231 13.92 25.30 -14.41
N LYS A 232 14.04 24.05 -13.95
CA LYS A 232 13.13 23.45 -12.96
C LYS A 232 13.71 23.44 -11.55
N SER A 233 12.85 23.69 -10.56
CA SER A 233 13.14 23.48 -9.14
C SER A 233 12.60 22.14 -8.63
N PHE A 234 13.05 21.68 -7.45
CA PHE A 234 12.48 20.48 -6.81
C PHE A 234 10.95 20.57 -6.61
N PRO A 235 10.38 21.70 -6.14
CA PRO A 235 8.92 21.88 -6.10
C PRO A 235 8.22 21.74 -7.45
N ASP A 236 8.88 22.08 -8.57
CA ASP A 236 8.28 21.93 -9.90
C ASP A 236 8.25 20.47 -10.33
N ILE A 237 9.38 19.75 -10.19
CA ILE A 237 9.46 18.32 -10.52
C ILE A 237 8.51 17.51 -9.63
N HIS A 238 8.46 17.81 -8.33
CA HIS A 238 7.55 17.16 -7.40
C HIS A 238 6.09 17.33 -7.84
N ARG A 239 5.68 18.56 -8.20
CA ARG A 239 4.31 18.84 -8.64
C ARG A 239 3.95 18.08 -9.91
N GLU A 240 4.82 18.15 -10.93
CA GLU A 240 4.60 17.44 -12.19
C GLU A 240 4.50 15.92 -12.01
N LEU A 241 5.37 15.35 -11.17
CA LEU A 241 5.35 13.92 -10.85
C LEU A 241 4.08 13.54 -10.07
N SER A 242 3.70 14.31 -9.07
CA SER A 242 2.46 14.10 -8.31
C SER A 242 1.23 14.18 -9.22
N ASP A 243 1.18 15.15 -10.13
CA ASP A 243 0.07 15.31 -11.08
C ASP A 243 -0.05 14.08 -11.99
N LYS A 244 1.07 13.57 -12.53
CA LYS A 244 1.09 12.34 -13.34
C LYS A 244 0.61 11.11 -12.57
N LEU A 245 1.11 10.93 -11.35
CA LEU A 245 0.69 9.82 -10.49
C LEU A 245 -0.80 9.88 -10.16
N ILE A 246 -1.33 11.07 -9.85
CA ILE A 246 -2.74 11.31 -9.57
C ILE A 246 -3.60 11.09 -10.81
N GLU A 247 -3.16 11.59 -11.97
CA GLU A 247 -3.85 11.38 -13.25
C GLU A 247 -3.98 9.88 -13.54
N GLU A 248 -2.89 9.13 -13.42
CA GLU A 248 -2.89 7.69 -13.68
C GLU A 248 -3.74 6.90 -12.68
N LEU A 249 -3.70 7.31 -11.41
CA LEU A 249 -4.58 6.75 -10.38
C LEU A 249 -6.06 7.03 -10.70
N SER A 250 -6.38 8.25 -11.16
CA SER A 250 -7.75 8.64 -11.51
C SER A 250 -8.33 7.84 -12.69
N LYS A 251 -7.47 7.33 -13.58
CA LYS A 251 -7.86 6.42 -14.67
C LYS A 251 -8.03 4.98 -14.18
N THR A 252 -7.19 4.54 -13.25
CA THR A 252 -7.11 3.13 -12.82
C THR A 252 -8.12 2.80 -11.73
N GLU A 253 -8.25 3.64 -10.71
CA GLU A 253 -9.10 3.38 -9.55
C GLU A 253 -10.59 3.15 -9.91
N PRO A 254 -11.20 3.90 -10.85
CA PRO A 254 -12.57 3.62 -11.28
C PRO A 254 -12.73 2.24 -11.92
N LYS A 255 -11.77 1.81 -12.75
CA LYS A 255 -11.77 0.48 -13.37
C LYS A 255 -11.67 -0.62 -12.32
N TRP A 256 -10.78 -0.44 -11.34
CA TRP A 256 -10.69 -1.34 -10.20
C TRP A 256 -12.01 -1.41 -9.41
N LYS A 257 -12.63 -0.26 -9.11
CA LYS A 257 -13.91 -0.18 -8.39
C LYS A 257 -15.02 -0.91 -9.14
N GLU A 258 -15.13 -0.70 -10.46
CA GLU A 258 -16.11 -1.37 -11.31
C GLU A 258 -15.92 -2.89 -11.28
N GLN A 259 -14.69 -3.35 -11.49
CA GLN A 259 -14.34 -4.77 -11.47
C GLN A 259 -14.64 -5.40 -10.10
N PHE A 260 -14.29 -4.71 -9.02
CA PHE A 260 -14.56 -5.15 -7.65
C PHE A 260 -16.06 -5.26 -7.37
N GLN A 261 -16.85 -4.28 -7.81
CA GLN A 261 -18.30 -4.29 -7.66
C GLN A 261 -18.95 -5.43 -8.46
N GLN A 262 -18.50 -5.69 -9.69
CA GLN A 262 -18.96 -6.79 -10.52
C GLN A 262 -18.75 -8.14 -9.81
N ILE A 263 -17.53 -8.39 -9.32
CA ILE A 263 -17.18 -9.63 -8.62
C ILE A 263 -17.97 -9.78 -7.32
N THR A 264 -18.13 -8.69 -6.56
CA THR A 264 -18.91 -8.69 -5.31
C THR A 264 -20.38 -9.01 -5.56
N ARG A 265 -21.01 -8.43 -6.58
CA ARG A 265 -22.39 -8.76 -6.97
C ARG A 265 -22.53 -10.23 -7.35
N ARG A 266 -21.56 -10.77 -8.10
CA ARG A 266 -21.50 -12.18 -8.49
C ARG A 266 -21.35 -13.10 -7.27
N MET A 267 -20.59 -12.70 -6.25
CA MET A 267 -20.48 -13.43 -4.98
C MET A 267 -21.81 -13.49 -4.23
N VAL A 268 -22.44 -12.34 -4.00
CA VAL A 268 -23.70 -12.24 -3.27
C VAL A 268 -24.83 -12.96 -4.00
N GLY A 269 -24.89 -12.84 -5.33
CA GLY A 269 -25.87 -13.56 -6.16
C GLY A 269 -25.76 -15.07 -6.01
N ASN A 270 -24.53 -15.63 -6.07
CA ASN A 270 -24.30 -17.06 -5.90
C ASN A 270 -24.60 -17.57 -4.48
N GLN A 271 -24.38 -16.76 -3.44
CA GLN A 271 -24.75 -17.13 -2.07
C GLN A 271 -26.27 -17.25 -1.90
N LYS A 272 -27.05 -16.35 -2.51
CA LYS A 272 -28.52 -16.41 -2.47
C LYS A 272 -29.06 -17.63 -3.21
N SER A 273 -28.46 -18.03 -4.33
CA SER A 273 -28.87 -19.21 -5.09
C SER A 273 -28.53 -20.54 -4.42
N ASN A 274 -27.50 -20.60 -3.57
CA ASN A 274 -27.13 -21.81 -2.83
C ASN A 274 -27.92 -22.01 -1.52
N LEU A 275 -28.71 -21.00 -1.11
CA LEU A 275 -29.59 -21.03 0.07
C LEU A 275 -31.07 -21.23 -0.31
N ALA A 276 -31.38 -21.31 -1.60
CA ALA A 276 -32.71 -21.58 -2.16
C ALA A 276 -32.78 -23.02 -2.68
#